data_AF-A0A941L1F4-F1
#
_entry.id   AF-A0A941L1F4-F1
#
_cell.length_a   1.000
_cell.length_b   1.000
_cell.length_c   1.000
_cell.angle_alpha   90.00
_cell.angle_beta   90.00
_cell.angle_gamma   90.00
#
_symmetry.space_group_name_H-M   'P 1'
#
loop_
_entity.id
_entity.type
_entity.pdbx_description
1 polymer ?
#
loop_
_entity_poly.entity_id
_entity_poly.type
_entity_poly.pdbx_seq_one_letter_code
_entity_poly.pdbx_strand_id
1 'polypeptide(L)'
;MENVENTKGMVVNISGEVVAVDTQGTERQLDAGAQINPGDMIIVRPNGNAEVNLGQDKTETIPSDTAAVLEIDPQTGEMVLVIQSVGAEGLEVADIQQAILAGQDPTEILEETAAGNTPPSRSGFSDFQTVGRTAEEVIAQAGFDTTADLYTPDPYAQDTAEFVLGNEFAPVFEQPDGYSFEYNENSADAY
;
A
#
# COMPACT_ATOMS: atom_id res chain seq x y z
N MET A 1 -32.01 -15.97 0.68
CA MET A 1 -30.77 -15.39 0.14
C MET A 1 -31.23 -14.30 -0.79
N GLU A 2 -31.24 -13.07 -0.29
CA GLU A 2 -31.60 -11.91 -1.10
C GLU A 2 -30.45 -11.68 -2.07
N ASN A 3 -30.76 -11.66 -3.37
CA ASN A 3 -29.78 -11.52 -4.42
C ASN A 3 -29.20 -10.10 -4.37
N VAL A 4 -28.06 -9.96 -3.68
CA VAL A 4 -27.25 -8.73 -3.66
C VAL A 4 -26.75 -8.36 -5.08
N GLU A 5 -26.83 -9.29 -6.04
CA GLU A 5 -26.40 -9.09 -7.43
C GLU A 5 -27.34 -8.21 -8.29
N ASN A 6 -28.46 -7.72 -7.74
CA ASN A 6 -29.37 -6.86 -8.51
C ASN A 6 -29.63 -5.48 -7.87
N THR A 7 -28.89 -5.13 -6.82
CA THR A 7 -28.94 -3.78 -6.27
C THR A 7 -28.03 -2.88 -7.11
N LYS A 8 -28.64 -1.97 -7.87
CA LYS A 8 -27.94 -1.03 -8.76
C LYS A 8 -28.06 0.38 -8.20
N GLY A 9 -26.99 1.15 -8.30
CA GLY A 9 -27.04 2.59 -8.07
C GLY A 9 -27.85 3.27 -9.16
N MET A 10 -28.53 4.36 -8.84
CA MET A 10 -29.24 5.19 -9.83
C MET A 10 -28.73 6.62 -9.75
N VAL A 11 -28.30 7.16 -10.88
CA VAL A 11 -27.99 8.58 -11.00
C VAL A 11 -29.29 9.36 -10.86
N VAL A 12 -29.36 10.27 -9.90
CA VAL A 12 -30.53 11.13 -9.68
C VAL A 12 -30.39 12.42 -10.45
N ASN A 13 -29.20 13.02 -10.39
CA ASN A 13 -28.92 14.32 -10.97
C ASN A 13 -27.48 14.38 -11.50
N ILE A 14 -27.31 15.06 -12.63
CA ILE A 14 -26.00 15.32 -13.23
C ILE A 14 -25.97 16.77 -13.67
N SER A 15 -24.87 17.43 -13.37
CA SER A 15 -24.51 18.70 -13.96
C SER A 15 -23.06 18.61 -14.44
N GLY A 16 -22.79 19.15 -15.64
CA GLY A 16 -21.50 18.99 -16.32
C GLY A 16 -21.33 17.62 -17.01
N GLU A 17 -20.08 17.22 -17.20
CA GLU A 17 -19.70 15.98 -17.87
C GLU A 17 -19.36 14.90 -16.84
N VAL A 18 -20.08 13.78 -16.92
CA VAL A 18 -19.91 12.63 -16.03
C VAL A 18 -19.88 11.37 -16.87
N VAL A 19 -18.88 10.51 -16.62
CA VAL A 19 -18.72 9.23 -17.32
C VAL A 19 -18.65 8.09 -16.29
N ALA A 20 -19.12 6.92 -16.68
CA ALA A 20 -18.89 5.67 -15.96
C ALA A 20 -17.92 4.81 -16.76
N VAL A 21 -17.01 4.15 -16.07
CA VAL A 21 -16.09 3.15 -16.60
C VAL A 21 -16.49 1.82 -15.98
N ASP A 22 -16.81 0.84 -16.82
CA ASP A 22 -17.16 -0.50 -16.35
C ASP A 22 -15.91 -1.32 -15.94
N THR A 23 -16.13 -2.51 -15.40
CA THR A 23 -15.05 -3.45 -15.04
C THR A 23 -14.20 -3.94 -16.22
N GLN A 24 -14.63 -3.68 -17.46
CA GLN A 24 -13.90 -3.98 -18.69
C GLN A 24 -13.13 -2.76 -19.23
N GLY A 25 -13.19 -1.62 -18.54
CA GLY A 25 -12.55 -0.38 -18.95
C GLY A 25 -13.31 0.40 -20.03
N THR A 26 -14.57 0.05 -20.32
CA THR A 26 -15.38 0.76 -21.30
C THR A 26 -15.99 2.01 -20.67
N GLU A 27 -15.66 3.17 -21.22
CA GLU A 27 -16.25 4.43 -20.81
C GLU A 27 -17.63 4.64 -21.45
N ARG A 28 -18.59 5.10 -20.65
CA ARG A 28 -19.96 5.43 -21.05
C ARG A 28 -20.36 6.75 -20.40
N GLN A 29 -20.89 7.68 -21.18
CA GLN A 29 -21.49 8.89 -20.64
C GLN A 29 -22.70 8.56 -19.77
N LEU A 30 -22.78 9.20 -18.60
CA LEU A 30 -23.89 9.05 -17.67
C LEU A 30 -24.89 10.18 -17.85
N ASP A 31 -26.18 9.82 -17.82
CA ASP A 31 -27.31 10.75 -17.80
C ASP A 31 -28.11 10.56 -16.51
N ALA A 32 -28.91 11.56 -16.13
CA ALA A 32 -29.84 11.43 -15.01
C ALA A 32 -30.82 10.26 -15.25
N GLY A 33 -31.01 9.43 -14.24
CA GLY A 33 -31.78 8.18 -14.31
C GLY A 33 -30.98 6.95 -14.77
N ALA A 34 -29.70 7.11 -15.14
CA ALA A 34 -28.86 5.98 -15.51
C ALA A 34 -28.61 5.04 -14.33
N GLN A 35 -28.59 3.73 -14.60
CA GLN A 35 -28.19 2.72 -13.64
C GLN A 35 -26.67 2.53 -13.66
N ILE A 36 -26.12 2.27 -12.49
CA ILE A 36 -24.71 2.03 -12.21
C ILE A 36 -24.62 0.65 -11.56
N ASN A 37 -23.74 -0.21 -12.06
CA ASN A 37 -23.53 -1.51 -11.44
C ASN A 37 -22.45 -1.40 -10.35
N PRO A 38 -22.53 -2.22 -9.30
CA PRO A 38 -21.42 -2.38 -8.38
C PRO A 38 -20.12 -2.73 -9.14
N GLY A 39 -19.04 -2.04 -8.81
CA GLY A 39 -17.74 -2.13 -9.47
C GLY A 39 -17.51 -1.10 -10.58
N ASP A 40 -18.55 -0.37 -11.03
CA ASP A 40 -18.38 0.71 -12.00
C ASP A 40 -17.72 1.93 -11.34
N MET A 41 -16.78 2.56 -12.06
CA MET A 41 -16.10 3.78 -11.65
C MET A 41 -16.73 5.00 -12.32
N ILE A 42 -17.22 5.95 -11.54
CA ILE A 42 -17.84 7.19 -11.99
C ILE A 42 -16.78 8.28 -11.97
N ILE A 43 -16.53 8.96 -13.08
CA ILE A 43 -15.59 10.09 -13.16
C ILE A 43 -16.38 11.35 -13.45
N VAL A 44 -16.25 12.34 -12.57
CA VAL A 44 -16.87 13.66 -12.72
C VAL A 44 -15.80 14.64 -13.19
N ARG A 45 -15.98 15.26 -14.36
CA ARG A 45 -15.04 16.23 -14.92
C ARG A 45 -15.02 17.56 -14.14
N PRO A 46 -14.04 18.44 -14.39
CA PRO A 46 -14.01 19.78 -13.80
C PRO A 46 -15.31 20.55 -14.06
N ASN A 47 -15.81 21.26 -13.03
CA ASN A 47 -17.11 21.96 -13.04
C ASN A 47 -18.35 21.06 -13.15
N GLY A 48 -18.21 19.74 -12.96
CA GLY A 48 -19.33 18.80 -12.90
C GLY A 48 -19.74 18.43 -11.47
N ASN A 49 -20.93 17.87 -11.32
CA ASN A 49 -21.37 17.22 -10.09
C ASN A 49 -22.35 16.09 -10.44
N ALA A 50 -22.33 15.01 -9.66
CA ALA A 50 -23.27 13.91 -9.81
C ALA A 50 -23.92 13.57 -8.47
N GLU A 51 -25.20 13.25 -8.49
CA GLU A 51 -25.92 12.68 -7.35
C GLU A 51 -26.33 11.26 -7.69
N VAL A 52 -25.98 10.31 -6.83
CA VAL A 52 -26.24 8.89 -7.02
C VAL A 52 -27.00 8.36 -5.82
N ASN A 53 -28.14 7.73 -6.09
CA ASN A 53 -28.93 7.00 -5.12
C ASN A 53 -28.35 5.58 -4.98
N LEU A 54 -27.93 5.24 -3.77
CA LEU A 54 -27.31 3.97 -3.38
C LEU A 54 -28.35 2.96 -2.85
N GLY A 55 -29.64 3.16 -3.14
CA GLY A 55 -30.73 2.37 -2.60
C GLY A 55 -31.16 2.84 -1.20
N GLN A 56 -32.34 2.39 -0.77
CA GLN A 56 -32.94 2.72 0.54
C GLN A 56 -33.05 4.23 0.82
N ASP A 57 -33.34 5.04 -0.21
CA ASP A 57 -33.41 6.51 -0.14
C ASP A 57 -32.11 7.21 0.27
N LYS A 58 -30.97 6.50 0.27
CA LYS A 58 -29.65 7.09 0.50
C LYS A 58 -29.12 7.70 -0.80
N THR A 59 -28.97 9.01 -0.84
CA THR A 59 -28.36 9.73 -1.96
C THR A 59 -27.01 10.27 -1.54
N GLU A 60 -25.99 10.05 -2.36
CA GLU A 60 -24.65 10.60 -2.17
C GLU A 60 -24.26 11.49 -3.35
N THR A 61 -23.48 12.52 -3.04
CA THR A 61 -23.04 13.53 -4.01
C THR A 61 -21.57 13.35 -4.30
N ILE A 62 -21.24 13.27 -5.58
CA ILE A 62 -19.87 13.21 -6.09
C ILE A 62 -19.50 14.62 -6.56
N PRO A 63 -18.47 15.24 -5.94
CA PRO A 63 -18.01 16.56 -6.33
C PRO A 63 -17.30 16.54 -7.69
N SER A 64 -17.03 17.73 -8.23
CA SER A 64 -16.23 17.89 -9.45
C SER A 64 -14.83 17.34 -9.29
N ASP A 65 -14.19 16.99 -10.42
CA ASP A 65 -12.78 16.59 -10.46
C ASP A 65 -12.45 15.42 -9.53
N THR A 66 -13.41 14.49 -9.46
CA THR A 66 -13.37 13.37 -8.54
C THR A 66 -13.85 12.11 -9.26
N ALA A 67 -13.22 10.98 -8.97
CA ALA A 67 -13.68 9.66 -9.37
C ALA A 67 -14.32 8.96 -8.17
N ALA A 68 -15.33 8.12 -8.38
CA ALA A 68 -15.96 7.36 -7.30
C ALA A 68 -16.29 5.95 -7.78
N VAL A 69 -15.94 4.94 -7.00
CA VAL A 69 -16.29 3.55 -7.31
C VAL A 69 -17.50 3.15 -6.49
N LEU A 70 -18.50 2.55 -7.14
CA LEU A 70 -19.64 1.98 -6.45
C LEU A 70 -19.26 0.60 -5.90
N GLU A 71 -19.24 0.43 -4.59
CA GLU A 71 -18.89 -0.84 -3.93
C GLU A 71 -20.05 -1.35 -3.06
N ILE A 72 -20.05 -2.67 -2.81
CA ILE A 72 -20.94 -3.29 -1.82
C ILE A 72 -20.09 -3.61 -0.60
N ASP A 73 -20.46 -3.08 0.55
CA ASP A 73 -19.80 -3.40 1.81
C ASP A 73 -20.01 -4.90 2.13
N PRO A 74 -18.92 -5.70 2.27
CA PRO A 74 -19.03 -7.13 2.51
C PRO A 74 -19.58 -7.49 3.90
N GLN A 75 -19.60 -6.56 4.85
CA GLN A 75 -20.11 -6.75 6.21
C GLN A 75 -21.61 -6.45 6.30
N THR A 76 -22.05 -5.37 5.66
CA THR A 76 -23.43 -4.86 5.77
C THR A 76 -24.30 -5.19 4.54
N GLY A 77 -23.68 -5.46 3.39
CA GLY A 77 -24.36 -5.65 2.11
C GLY A 77 -24.93 -4.35 1.51
N GLU A 78 -24.58 -3.19 2.08
CA GLU A 78 -25.03 -1.88 1.62
C GLU A 78 -24.14 -1.36 0.48
N MET A 79 -24.73 -0.54 -0.40
CA MET A 79 -23.95 0.16 -1.41
C MET A 79 -23.29 1.40 -0.81
N VAL A 80 -21.99 1.53 -1.04
CA VAL A 80 -21.15 2.64 -0.60
C VAL A 80 -20.43 3.21 -1.81
N LEU A 81 -20.24 4.53 -1.81
CA LEU A 81 -19.47 5.20 -2.83
C LEU A 81 -18.07 5.51 -2.28
N VAL A 82 -17.04 4.95 -2.92
CA VAL A 82 -15.64 5.21 -2.55
C VAL A 82 -15.11 6.32 -3.42
N ILE A 83 -15.11 7.54 -2.88
CA ILE A 83 -14.72 8.77 -3.57
C ILE A 83 -13.19 8.95 -3.52
N GLN A 84 -12.59 9.17 -4.69
CA GLN A 84 -11.17 9.42 -4.93
C GLN A 84 -11.01 10.74 -5.67
N SER A 85 -10.26 11.70 -5.11
CA SER A 85 -9.92 12.93 -5.83
C SER A 85 -9.07 12.59 -7.05
N VAL A 86 -9.49 12.99 -8.26
CA VAL A 86 -8.66 12.91 -9.47
C VAL A 86 -7.87 14.20 -9.73
N GLY A 87 -7.98 15.18 -8.83
CA GLY A 87 -7.36 16.51 -8.94
C GLY A 87 -5.92 16.63 -8.40
N ALA A 88 -5.30 15.54 -7.93
CA ALA A 88 -3.90 15.58 -7.47
C ALA A 88 -2.86 15.67 -8.61
N GLU A 89 -3.28 15.96 -9.85
CA GLU A 89 -2.37 16.26 -10.96
C GLU A 89 -2.04 17.77 -11.09
N GLY A 90 -2.61 18.62 -10.22
CA GLY A 90 -2.46 20.09 -10.32
C GLY A 90 -1.12 20.68 -9.87
N LEU A 91 -0.21 19.88 -9.31
CA LEU A 91 1.15 20.32 -9.03
C LEU A 91 2.10 19.53 -9.92
N GLU A 92 2.49 20.14 -11.03
CA GLU A 92 3.54 19.59 -11.87
C GLU A 92 4.77 19.38 -10.98
N VAL A 93 5.43 18.22 -11.10
CA VAL A 93 6.64 17.91 -10.31
C VAL A 93 7.70 19.02 -10.49
N ALA A 94 7.67 19.75 -11.60
CA ALA A 94 8.48 20.93 -11.85
C ALA A 94 8.20 22.09 -10.87
N ASP A 95 6.94 22.38 -10.58
CA ASP A 95 6.53 23.43 -9.65
C ASP A 95 6.87 23.06 -8.20
N ILE A 96 6.70 21.79 -7.83
CA ILE A 96 7.13 21.27 -6.52
C ILE A 96 8.65 21.37 -6.37
N GLN A 97 9.41 20.99 -7.40
CA GLN A 97 10.86 21.08 -7.39
C GLN A 97 11.33 22.54 -7.26
N GLN A 98 10.67 23.47 -7.96
CA GLN A 98 10.97 24.89 -7.87
C GLN A 98 10.65 25.47 -6.49
N ALA A 99 9.54 25.06 -5.88
CA ALA A 99 9.17 25.44 -4.52
C ALA A 99 10.16 24.92 -3.47
N ILE A 100 10.61 23.66 -3.60
CA ILE A 100 11.68 23.09 -2.76
C ILE A 100 12.98 23.88 -2.94
N LEU A 101 13.35 24.24 -4.18
CA LEU A 101 14.55 25.04 -4.46
C LEU A 101 14.46 26.46 -3.89
N ALA A 102 13.26 27.04 -3.88
CA ALA A 102 12.96 28.35 -3.27
C ALA A 102 12.85 28.29 -1.75
N GLY A 103 12.92 27.10 -1.15
CA GLY A 103 12.82 26.88 0.30
C GLY A 103 11.40 27.02 0.85
N GLN A 104 10.36 26.90 0.00
CA GLN A 104 8.98 26.77 0.45
C GLN A 104 8.73 25.37 1.01
N ASP A 105 7.90 25.29 2.05
CA ASP A 105 7.50 24.03 2.66
C ASP A 105 6.43 23.35 1.76
N PRO A 106 6.68 22.12 1.24
CA PRO A 106 5.70 21.41 0.42
C PRO A 106 4.36 21.14 1.12
N THR A 107 4.34 21.15 2.46
CA THR A 107 3.09 20.98 3.24
C THR A 107 2.15 22.17 3.14
N GLU A 108 2.63 23.35 2.71
CA GLU A 108 1.78 24.54 2.49
C GLU A 108 1.21 24.60 1.07
N ILE A 109 1.75 23.81 0.14
CA ILE A 109 1.41 23.86 -1.30
C ILE A 109 0.54 22.67 -1.69
N LEU A 110 0.78 21.51 -1.07
CA LEU A 110 -0.04 20.32 -1.25
C LEU A 110 -1.36 20.45 -0.50
N GLU A 111 -2.40 19.78 -0.99
CA GLU A 111 -3.65 19.67 -0.24
C GLU A 111 -3.39 19.07 1.14
N GLU A 112 -4.11 19.59 2.15
CA GLU A 112 -4.08 19.12 3.53
C GLU A 112 -4.10 17.58 3.57
N THR A 113 -3.11 16.99 4.25
CA THR A 113 -3.10 15.54 4.43
C THR A 113 -4.46 15.09 4.97
N ALA A 114 -5.05 14.04 4.39
CA ALA A 114 -6.37 13.50 4.74
C ALA A 114 -6.53 13.04 6.21
N ALA A 115 -5.53 13.30 7.07
CA ALA A 115 -5.60 13.18 8.52
C ALA A 115 -6.64 14.11 9.19
N GLY A 116 -7.34 14.93 8.40
CA GLY A 116 -8.49 15.70 8.85
C GLY A 116 -8.06 16.92 9.64
N ASN A 117 -8.40 18.11 9.12
CA ASN A 117 -8.24 19.38 9.80
C ASN A 117 -9.26 19.52 10.95
N THR A 118 -9.24 18.59 11.89
CA THR A 118 -9.82 18.77 13.21
C THR A 118 -8.67 19.29 14.06
N PRO A 119 -8.61 20.60 14.41
CA PRO A 119 -7.86 21.00 15.60
C PRO A 119 -8.25 20.02 16.69
N PRO A 120 -7.36 19.52 17.56
CA PRO A 120 -7.74 18.54 18.58
C PRO A 120 -8.87 19.12 19.44
N SER A 121 -10.12 18.95 19.00
CA SER A 121 -11.28 19.01 19.84
C SER A 121 -11.05 17.81 20.70
N ARG A 122 -10.75 18.07 21.96
CA ARG A 122 -10.50 17.10 23.01
C ARG A 122 -11.72 16.18 23.17
N SER A 123 -11.88 15.30 22.21
CA SER A 123 -12.93 14.29 22.06
C SER A 123 -12.51 13.32 20.95
N GLY A 124 -11.21 13.00 20.90
CA GLY A 124 -10.83 11.65 20.50
C GLY A 124 -11.28 10.74 21.63
N PHE A 125 -11.96 9.65 21.29
CA PHE A 125 -12.16 8.53 22.20
C PHE A 125 -10.79 7.89 22.47
N SER A 126 -10.00 8.54 23.32
CA SER A 126 -8.79 7.99 23.91
C SER A 126 -8.80 8.42 25.37
N ASP A 127 -9.50 7.64 26.20
CA ASP A 127 -9.10 7.56 27.59
C ASP A 127 -7.67 7.00 27.60
N PHE A 128 -6.68 7.90 27.57
CA PHE A 128 -5.32 7.51 27.89
C PHE A 128 -5.30 7.21 29.38
N GLN A 129 -5.36 5.92 29.71
CA GLN A 129 -5.15 5.45 31.06
C GLN A 129 -3.73 5.84 31.47
N THR A 130 -3.63 6.87 32.30
CA THR A 130 -2.35 7.36 32.79
C THR A 130 -1.88 6.41 33.88
N VAL A 131 -0.97 5.50 33.54
CA VAL A 131 -0.37 4.59 34.51
C VAL A 131 0.70 5.36 35.28
N GLY A 132 0.42 5.68 36.54
CA GLY A 132 1.43 6.22 37.46
C GLY A 132 2.48 5.17 37.79
N ARG A 133 3.76 5.49 37.61
CA ARG A 133 4.85 4.66 38.14
C ARG A 133 4.87 4.81 39.67
N THR A 134 4.34 3.83 40.39
CA THR A 134 4.39 3.78 41.86
C THR A 134 5.64 3.08 42.38
N ALA A 135 6.41 2.44 41.49
CA ALA A 135 7.67 1.80 41.82
C ALA A 135 8.82 2.81 41.78
N GLU A 136 9.79 2.60 42.65
CA GLU A 136 11.05 3.34 42.70
C GLU A 136 11.84 3.14 41.39
N GLU A 137 12.43 4.23 40.86
CA GLU A 137 13.30 4.16 39.68
C GLU A 137 14.64 3.54 40.09
N VAL A 138 14.86 2.28 39.71
CA VAL A 138 16.11 1.56 39.98
C VAL A 138 16.93 1.49 38.71
N ILE A 139 18.20 1.90 38.78
CA ILE A 139 19.18 1.69 37.70
C ILE A 139 19.51 0.20 37.66
N ALA A 140 19.07 -0.49 36.61
CA ALA A 140 19.47 -1.88 36.38
C ALA A 140 20.97 -1.93 36.04
N GLN A 141 21.77 -2.56 36.90
CA GLN A 141 23.14 -2.94 36.52
C GLN A 141 23.08 -4.19 35.65
N ALA A 142 23.43 -4.03 34.38
CA ALA A 142 23.62 -5.14 33.46
C ALA A 142 25.04 -5.71 33.61
N GLY A 143 25.16 -7.03 33.63
CA GLY A 143 26.44 -7.74 33.67
C GLY A 143 26.19 -9.23 33.89
N PHE A 144 26.73 -10.06 33.02
CA PHE A 144 26.82 -11.51 33.23
C PHE A 144 28.26 -11.81 33.62
N ASP A 145 28.46 -12.58 34.69
CA ASP A 145 29.81 -12.99 35.10
C ASP A 145 30.37 -13.99 34.08
N THR A 146 31.35 -13.56 33.31
CA THR A 146 31.97 -14.37 32.26
C THR A 146 33.15 -15.18 32.78
N THR A 147 33.36 -15.31 34.09
CA THR A 147 34.30 -16.32 34.60
C THR A 147 33.71 -17.71 34.32
N ALA A 148 33.92 -18.19 33.10
CA ALA A 148 33.59 -19.56 32.74
C ALA A 148 34.53 -20.48 33.52
N ASP A 149 33.96 -21.41 34.29
CA ASP A 149 34.69 -22.59 34.71
C ASP A 149 35.24 -23.25 33.44
N LEU A 150 36.57 -23.28 33.30
CA LEU A 150 37.25 -23.80 32.12
C LEU A 150 36.87 -25.28 31.95
N TYR A 151 35.90 -25.54 31.08
CA TYR A 151 35.55 -26.89 30.67
C TYR A 151 36.70 -27.47 29.87
N THR A 152 37.45 -28.41 30.45
CA THR A 152 38.37 -29.27 29.70
C THR A 152 37.57 -30.43 29.08
N PRO A 153 37.44 -30.51 27.75
CA PRO A 153 36.79 -31.64 27.09
C PRO A 153 37.63 -32.91 27.23
N ASP A 154 36.99 -34.06 27.39
CA ASP A 154 37.66 -35.35 27.26
C ASP A 154 38.19 -35.55 25.82
N PRO A 155 39.33 -36.21 25.62
CA PRO A 155 39.87 -36.45 24.30
C PRO A 155 38.97 -37.39 23.48
N TYR A 156 38.69 -37.01 22.23
CA TYR A 156 37.92 -37.84 21.31
C TYR A 156 38.68 -39.12 20.94
N ALA A 157 38.01 -40.28 21.02
CA ALA A 157 38.49 -41.52 20.42
C ALA A 157 38.34 -41.42 18.90
N GLN A 158 39.45 -41.49 18.17
CA GLN A 158 39.46 -41.52 16.70
C GLN A 158 38.99 -42.90 16.23
N ASP A 159 37.75 -43.01 15.76
CA ASP A 159 37.28 -44.19 15.04
C ASP A 159 37.65 -44.01 13.56
N THR A 160 38.69 -44.71 13.11
CA THR A 160 39.18 -44.63 11.73
C THR A 160 38.36 -45.57 10.86
N ALA A 161 37.15 -45.16 10.49
CA ALA A 161 36.40 -45.84 9.45
C ALA A 161 37.04 -45.58 8.08
N GLU A 162 37.54 -46.65 7.45
CA GLU A 162 38.18 -46.64 6.13
C GLU A 162 37.16 -46.27 5.05
N PHE A 163 37.32 -45.12 4.38
CA PHE A 163 36.38 -44.64 3.37
C PHE A 163 36.57 -45.37 2.04
N VAL A 164 35.66 -46.28 1.69
CA VAL A 164 35.64 -46.94 0.37
C VAL A 164 34.97 -46.00 -0.65
N LEU A 165 35.77 -45.44 -1.56
CA LEU A 165 35.29 -44.64 -2.69
C LEU A 165 34.54 -45.53 -3.70
N GLY A 166 33.22 -45.66 -3.53
CA GLY A 166 32.31 -46.19 -4.54
C GLY A 166 32.08 -45.16 -5.66
N ASN A 167 32.48 -45.51 -6.88
CA ASN A 167 32.74 -44.61 -8.00
C ASN A 167 31.49 -44.14 -8.78
N GLU A 168 30.36 -43.83 -8.13
CA GLU A 168 29.07 -43.64 -8.84
C GLU A 168 28.23 -42.39 -8.49
N PHE A 169 28.82 -41.29 -8.01
CA PHE A 169 28.09 -40.00 -7.96
C PHE A 169 28.99 -38.80 -8.28
N ALA A 170 29.31 -38.62 -9.56
CA ALA A 170 29.73 -37.31 -10.07
C ALA A 170 28.48 -36.54 -10.53
N PRO A 171 28.17 -35.35 -9.98
CA PRO A 171 27.09 -34.53 -10.52
C PRO A 171 27.49 -34.03 -11.91
N VAL A 172 26.71 -34.40 -12.94
CA VAL A 172 26.85 -33.86 -14.30
C VAL A 172 26.28 -32.44 -14.30
N PHE A 173 27.15 -31.43 -14.30
CA PHE A 173 26.76 -30.08 -14.69
C PHE A 173 26.77 -30.00 -16.22
N GLU A 174 25.59 -30.08 -16.84
CA GLU A 174 25.45 -29.71 -18.26
C GLU A 174 25.63 -28.20 -18.38
N GLN A 175 26.79 -27.77 -18.91
CA GLN A 175 26.99 -26.40 -19.37
C GLN A 175 26.35 -26.27 -20.76
N PRO A 176 25.46 -25.30 -21.00
CA PRO A 176 25.01 -25.01 -22.36
C PRO A 176 26.18 -24.49 -23.19
N ASP A 177 26.38 -25.12 -24.35
CA ASP A 177 27.45 -24.82 -25.30
C ASP A 177 27.50 -23.31 -25.65
N GLY A 178 28.67 -22.67 -25.45
CA GLY A 178 29.00 -21.46 -26.19
C GLY A 178 29.48 -20.23 -25.43
N TYR A 179 29.81 -20.29 -24.13
CA TYR A 179 30.52 -19.20 -23.46
C TYR A 179 31.88 -19.65 -22.91
N SER A 180 32.92 -19.52 -23.74
CA SER A 180 34.30 -19.53 -23.29
C SER A 180 34.62 -18.17 -22.64
N PHE A 181 34.63 -18.11 -21.30
CA PHE A 181 35.33 -17.04 -20.60
C PHE A 181 36.79 -17.48 -20.41
N GLU A 182 37.65 -17.10 -21.35
CA GLU A 182 39.09 -17.10 -21.09
C GLU A 182 39.38 -16.01 -20.06
N TYR A 183 39.58 -16.40 -18.80
CA TYR A 183 40.28 -15.54 -17.84
C TYR A 183 41.75 -15.51 -18.26
N ASN A 184 42.15 -14.44 -18.93
CA ASN A 184 43.57 -14.16 -19.15
C ASN A 184 44.16 -13.57 -17.87
N GLU A 185 44.74 -14.42 -17.02
CA GLU A 185 45.57 -14.02 -15.89
C GLU A 185 46.97 -13.62 -16.39
N ASN A 186 47.07 -12.55 -17.18
CA ASN A 186 48.35 -11.94 -17.50
C ASN A 186 48.21 -10.48 -17.96
N SER A 187 48.10 -9.60 -16.99
CA SER A 187 48.74 -8.28 -17.05
C SER A 187 48.88 -7.74 -15.62
N ALA A 188 49.80 -8.35 -14.88
CA ALA A 188 50.63 -7.57 -13.99
C ALA A 188 51.52 -6.65 -14.84
N ASP A 189 51.76 -5.45 -14.31
CA ASP A 189 52.80 -4.48 -14.62
C ASP A 189 52.47 -3.24 -15.48
N ALA A 190 52.76 -2.10 -14.81
CA ALA A 190 53.21 -0.80 -15.31
C ALA A 190 52.14 0.12 -15.91
N TYR A 191 51.93 1.37 -15.48
CA TYR A 191 52.77 2.40 -14.85
C TYR A 191 51.95 3.28 -13.89
#